data_AF-A0A1M6KCN3-F1
#
_entry.id   AF-A0A1M6KCN3-F1
#
_cell.length_a   1.000
_cell.length_b   1.000
_cell.length_c   1.000
_cell.angle_alpha   90.00
_cell.angle_beta   90.00
_cell.angle_gamma   90.00
#
_symmetry.space_group_name_H-M   'P 1'
#
loop_
_entity.id
_entity.type
_entity.pdbx_description
1 polymer ?
#
loop_
_entity_poly.entity_id
_entity_poly.type
_entity_poly.pdbx_seq_one_letter_code
_entity_poly.pdbx_strand_id
1 'polypeptide(L)'
;MRDALAIVELSSVSKGYEIADRMLKIADLDVIMCKSICPGKFLIALTGYVADVEMALNEVNHIEDKHVLSNFIITNPHEDIINSISKKYISKKISKAIGIVEHSSVAYSIKYLDCILKYCNVNLVKFVPGNLVGGKGYFIISSELSNVQEAVDYALKNIGRNKLINISVIPAPSEELLKSI
;
A
#
# COMPACT_ATOMS: atom_id res chain seq x y z
N MET A 1 -2.78 -20.17 -7.27
CA MET A 1 -1.92 -19.40 -6.35
C MET A 1 -2.84 -18.36 -5.70
N ARG A 2 -2.57 -17.88 -4.48
CA ARG A 2 -3.41 -16.84 -3.85
C ARG A 2 -2.96 -15.50 -4.42
N ASP A 3 -3.68 -15.05 -5.44
CA ASP A 3 -3.23 -14.04 -6.40
C ASP A 3 -3.98 -12.72 -6.25
N ALA A 4 -4.68 -12.50 -5.14
CA ALA A 4 -5.43 -11.28 -4.91
C ALA A 4 -5.24 -10.76 -3.49
N LEU A 5 -5.17 -9.44 -3.37
CA LEU A 5 -5.04 -8.74 -2.10
C LEU A 5 -6.23 -7.82 -1.90
N ALA A 6 -7.06 -8.09 -0.90
CA ALA A 6 -8.05 -7.16 -0.40
C ALA A 6 -7.37 -6.13 0.50
N ILE A 7 -7.63 -4.85 0.27
CA ILE A 7 -7.23 -3.76 1.16
C ILE A 7 -8.47 -3.02 1.63
N VAL A 8 -8.63 -2.86 2.95
CA VAL A 8 -9.68 -2.05 3.56
C VAL A 8 -9.08 -1.14 4.62
N GLU A 9 -9.28 0.18 4.48
CA GLU A 9 -8.88 1.18 5.46
C GLU A 9 -10.13 1.76 6.13
N LEU A 10 -10.13 1.78 7.46
CA LEU A 10 -11.25 2.22 8.27
C LEU A 10 -10.87 3.34 9.24
N SER A 11 -11.83 4.19 9.59
CA SER A 11 -11.65 5.28 10.55
C SER A 11 -11.81 4.85 12.01
N SER A 12 -12.15 3.58 12.27
CA SER A 12 -12.48 3.06 13.60
C SER A 12 -11.84 1.68 13.82
N VAL A 13 -11.20 1.52 14.98
CA VAL A 13 -10.53 0.26 15.37
C VAL A 13 -11.54 -0.85 15.67
N SER A 14 -12.59 -0.57 16.44
CA SER A 14 -13.60 -1.57 16.78
C SER A 14 -14.31 -2.08 15.53
N LYS A 15 -14.69 -1.16 14.63
CA LYS A 15 -15.30 -1.50 13.35
C LYS A 15 -14.34 -2.29 12.46
N GLY A 16 -13.04 -1.99 12.53
CA GLY A 16 -12.01 -2.74 11.81
C GLY A 16 -11.99 -4.23 12.17
N TYR A 17 -12.04 -4.57 13.47
CA TYR A 17 -12.13 -5.97 13.89
C TYR A 17 -13.45 -6.63 13.48
N GLU A 18 -14.57 -5.93 13.60
CA GLU A 18 -15.88 -6.43 13.17
C GLU A 18 -15.91 -6.77 11.67
N ILE A 19 -15.40 -5.87 10.83
CA ILE A 19 -15.36 -6.07 9.38
C ILE A 19 -14.37 -7.17 9.01
N ALA A 20 -13.18 -7.21 9.63
CA ALA A 20 -12.22 -8.27 9.38
C ALA A 20 -12.80 -9.66 9.69
N ASP A 21 -13.50 -9.82 10.82
CA ASP A 21 -14.15 -11.08 11.21
C ASP A 21 -15.21 -11.52 10.19
N ARG A 22 -16.04 -10.58 9.68
CA ARG A 22 -17.03 -10.89 8.64
C ARG A 22 -16.37 -11.33 7.33
N MET A 23 -15.34 -10.63 6.88
CA MET A 23 -14.61 -10.96 5.66
C MET A 23 -13.98 -12.37 5.74
N LEU A 24 -13.38 -12.72 6.88
CA LEU A 24 -12.74 -14.02 7.09
C LEU A 24 -13.75 -15.17 7.24
N LYS A 25 -15.00 -14.89 7.64
CA LYS A 25 -16.06 -15.90 7.76
C LYS A 25 -16.75 -16.23 6.44
N ILE A 26 -16.74 -15.30 5.50
CA ILE A 26 -17.49 -15.44 4.24
C ILE A 26 -16.64 -16.05 3.11
N ALA A 27 -15.31 -16.02 3.22
CA ALA A 27 -14.41 -16.47 2.17
C ALA A 27 -13.10 -17.06 2.75
N ASP A 28 -12.43 -17.93 1.97
CA ASP A 28 -11.16 -18.54 2.38
C ASP A 28 -9.97 -17.59 2.12
N LEU A 29 -9.58 -16.84 3.15
CA LEU A 29 -8.57 -15.78 3.08
C LEU A 29 -7.51 -15.91 4.18
N ASP A 30 -6.27 -15.55 3.86
CA ASP A 30 -5.20 -15.38 4.86
C ASP A 30 -5.05 -13.92 5.28
N VAL A 31 -4.74 -13.72 6.55
CA VAL A 31 -4.40 -12.40 7.08
C VAL A 31 -2.94 -12.06 6.77
N ILE A 32 -2.73 -11.05 5.92
CA ILE A 32 -1.40 -10.43 5.73
C ILE A 32 -1.18 -9.34 6.78
N MET A 33 -2.22 -8.54 7.05
CA MET A 33 -2.20 -7.52 8.08
C MET A 33 -3.61 -7.22 8.57
N CYS A 34 -3.79 -7.13 9.88
CA CYS A 34 -5.04 -6.72 10.51
C CYS A 34 -4.70 -6.00 11.80
N LYS A 35 -4.61 -4.66 11.78
CA LYS A 35 -4.15 -3.88 12.93
C LYS A 35 -4.58 -2.41 12.86
N SER A 36 -4.52 -1.75 14.01
CA SER A 36 -4.66 -0.29 14.10
C SER A 36 -3.41 0.44 13.56
N ILE A 37 -3.64 1.63 13.00
CA ILE A 37 -2.62 2.58 12.55
C ILE A 37 -2.95 3.99 13.07
N CYS A 38 -1.96 4.88 13.14
CA CYS A 38 -2.18 6.25 13.61
C CYS A 38 -3.20 7.01 12.73
N PRO A 39 -3.92 8.01 13.27
CA PRO A 39 -4.12 8.34 14.69
C PRO A 39 -5.33 7.58 15.30
N GLY A 40 -5.60 6.33 14.89
CA GLY A 40 -6.79 5.58 15.31
C GLY A 40 -7.57 4.94 14.16
N LYS A 41 -6.98 4.89 12.97
CA LYS A 41 -7.52 4.15 11.83
C LYS A 41 -7.23 2.65 12.00
N PHE A 42 -7.84 1.84 11.15
CA PHE A 42 -7.59 0.41 11.08
C PHE A 42 -7.31 0.00 9.64
N LEU A 43 -6.37 -0.93 9.44
CA LEU A 43 -5.99 -1.40 8.12
C LEU A 43 -6.06 -2.92 8.08
N ILE A 44 -6.82 -3.41 7.11
CA ILE A 44 -7.01 -4.82 6.79
C ILE A 44 -6.35 -5.07 5.44
N ALA A 45 -5.50 -6.09 5.39
CA ALA A 45 -4.91 -6.66 4.18
C ALA A 45 -5.06 -8.18 4.23
N LEU A 46 -5.86 -8.74 3.33
CA LEU A 46 -6.15 -10.17 3.25
C LEU A 46 -5.78 -10.70 1.86
N THR A 47 -5.20 -11.90 1.80
CA THR A 47 -4.86 -12.55 0.52
C THR A 47 -5.67 -13.81 0.28
N GLY A 48 -6.02 -14.09 -0.97
CA GLY A 48 -6.84 -15.23 -1.36
C GLY A 48 -6.90 -15.42 -2.87
N TYR A 49 -7.78 -16.30 -3.33
CA TYR A 49 -8.16 -16.33 -4.74
C TYR A 49 -9.01 -15.10 -5.08
N VAL A 50 -9.01 -14.68 -6.35
CA VAL A 50 -9.74 -13.48 -6.79
C VAL A 50 -11.22 -13.53 -6.39
N ALA A 51 -11.88 -14.66 -6.59
CA ALA A 51 -13.29 -14.83 -6.25
C ALA A 51 -13.57 -14.70 -4.73
N ASP A 52 -12.71 -15.27 -3.88
CA ASP A 52 -12.82 -15.16 -2.42
C ASP A 52 -12.64 -13.71 -1.95
N VAL A 53 -11.66 -13.01 -2.53
CA VAL A 53 -11.38 -11.60 -2.21
C VAL A 53 -12.53 -10.70 -2.67
N GLU A 54 -13.08 -10.93 -3.87
CA GLU A 54 -14.25 -10.20 -4.37
C GLU A 54 -15.48 -10.45 -3.50
N MET A 55 -15.74 -11.69 -3.10
CA MET A 55 -16.84 -12.06 -2.20
C MET A 55 -16.73 -11.31 -0.86
N ALA A 56 -15.54 -11.28 -0.26
CA ALA A 56 -15.30 -10.56 0.98
C ALA A 56 -15.42 -9.04 0.83
N LEU A 57 -14.97 -8.45 -0.28
CA LEU A 57 -15.13 -7.01 -0.52
C LEU A 57 -16.58 -6.62 -0.82
N ASN A 58 -17.34 -7.47 -1.49
CA ASN A 58 -18.78 -7.27 -1.69
C ASN A 58 -19.51 -7.19 -0.35
N GLU A 59 -19.17 -8.05 0.60
CA GLU A 59 -19.70 -7.97 1.97
C GLU A 59 -19.40 -6.60 2.61
N VAL A 60 -18.18 -6.06 2.46
CA VAL A 60 -17.84 -4.72 2.96
C VAL A 60 -18.72 -3.64 2.32
N ASN A 61 -18.93 -3.73 1.01
CA ASN A 61 -19.76 -2.78 0.27
C ASN A 61 -21.24 -2.89 0.65
N HIS A 62 -21.76 -4.09 0.89
CA HIS A 62 -23.15 -4.31 1.31
C HIS A 62 -23.47 -3.71 2.69
N ILE A 63 -22.49 -3.62 3.58
CA ILE A 63 -22.68 -3.02 4.91
C ILE A 63 -22.86 -1.49 4.80
N GLU A 64 -22.26 -0.87 3.76
CA GLU A 64 -22.22 0.59 3.58
C GLU A 64 -21.80 1.35 4.84
N ASP A 65 -20.87 0.78 5.63
CA ASP A 65 -20.50 1.37 6.91
C ASP A 65 -19.73 2.69 6.72
N LYS A 66 -20.21 3.76 7.36
CA LYS A 66 -19.59 5.09 7.33
C LYS A 66 -18.12 5.13 7.75
N HIS A 67 -17.63 4.12 8.46
CA HIS A 67 -16.24 4.04 8.89
C HIS A 67 -15.31 3.48 7.82
N VAL A 68 -15.82 2.91 6.73
CA VAL A 68 -15.00 2.45 5.60
C VAL A 68 -14.51 3.67 4.81
N LEU A 69 -13.21 3.93 4.87
CA LEU A 69 -12.58 5.06 4.17
C LEU A 69 -12.22 4.71 2.73
N SER A 70 -11.82 3.46 2.50
CA SER A 70 -11.53 2.91 1.19
C SER A 70 -11.50 1.39 1.25
N ASN A 71 -11.98 0.74 0.20
CA ASN A 71 -11.80 -0.69 -0.03
C ASN A 71 -11.50 -0.94 -1.51
N PHE A 72 -10.62 -1.89 -1.82
CA PHE A 72 -10.37 -2.34 -3.20
C PHE A 72 -9.59 -3.66 -3.21
N ILE A 73 -9.61 -4.30 -4.37
CA ILE A 73 -8.79 -5.46 -4.71
C ILE A 73 -7.55 -5.03 -5.51
N ILE A 74 -6.42 -5.68 -5.24
CA ILE A 74 -5.25 -5.70 -6.12
C ILE A 74 -5.08 -7.13 -6.62
N THR A 75 -5.25 -7.33 -7.93
CA THR A 75 -5.00 -8.61 -8.59
C THR A 75 -3.52 -8.77 -8.92
N ASN A 76 -2.99 -9.96 -8.70
CA ASN A 76 -1.60 -10.35 -8.83
C ASN A 76 -0.64 -9.33 -8.19
N PRO A 77 -0.76 -9.03 -6.88
CA PRO A 77 0.05 -7.99 -6.23
C PRO A 77 1.55 -8.26 -6.38
N HIS A 78 2.34 -7.22 -6.62
CA HIS A 78 3.79 -7.38 -6.69
C HIS A 78 4.34 -7.93 -5.35
N GLU A 79 5.27 -8.87 -5.39
CA GLU A 79 5.73 -9.59 -4.18
C GLU A 79 6.30 -8.66 -3.10
N ASP A 80 7.06 -7.63 -3.51
CA ASP A 80 7.58 -6.59 -2.60
C ASP A 80 6.48 -5.86 -1.80
N ILE A 81 5.24 -5.80 -2.29
CA ILE A 81 4.08 -5.26 -1.53
C ILE A 81 3.74 -6.20 -0.37
N ILE A 82 3.61 -7.49 -0.66
CA ILE A 82 3.27 -8.50 0.35
C ILE A 82 4.37 -8.54 1.41
N ASN A 83 5.63 -8.61 0.97
CA ASN A 83 6.79 -8.65 1.85
C ASN A 83 6.92 -7.38 2.70
N SER A 84 6.64 -6.19 2.15
CA SER A 84 6.72 -4.93 2.91
C SER A 84 5.61 -4.77 3.94
N ILE A 85 4.38 -5.16 3.60
CA ILE A 85 3.25 -5.10 4.54
C ILE A 85 3.41 -6.15 5.66
N SER A 86 3.91 -7.34 5.32
CA SER A 86 4.14 -8.41 6.30
C SER A 86 5.39 -8.21 7.16
N LYS A 87 6.09 -7.07 7.03
CA LYS A 87 7.38 -6.76 7.69
C LYS A 87 8.49 -7.78 7.41
N LYS A 88 8.44 -8.46 6.26
CA LYS A 88 9.47 -9.41 5.80
C LYS A 88 10.41 -8.79 4.75
N TYR A 89 10.20 -7.51 4.42
CA TYR A 89 10.95 -6.85 3.37
C TYR A 89 12.38 -6.54 3.80
N ILE A 90 13.32 -6.98 2.98
CA ILE A 90 14.73 -6.63 3.07
C ILE A 90 14.95 -5.46 2.11
N SER A 91 15.40 -4.33 2.63
CA SER A 91 15.59 -3.14 1.80
C SER A 91 16.64 -3.40 0.72
N LYS A 92 16.31 -2.99 -0.51
CA LYS A 92 17.26 -3.04 -1.63
C LYS A 92 18.22 -1.85 -1.51
N LYS A 93 19.46 -2.05 -1.93
CA LYS A 93 20.47 -0.99 -1.95
C LYS A 93 20.02 0.13 -2.89
N ILE A 94 20.09 1.37 -2.42
CA ILE A 94 19.83 2.55 -3.23
C ILE A 94 20.96 2.68 -4.26
N SER A 95 20.61 2.78 -5.54
CA SER A 95 21.59 2.72 -6.63
C SER A 95 21.97 4.11 -7.14
N LYS A 96 20.98 5.00 -7.37
CA LYS A 96 21.18 6.32 -7.98
C LYS A 96 20.13 7.33 -7.46
N ALA A 97 19.12 7.64 -8.26
CA ALA A 97 18.06 8.55 -7.89
C ALA A 97 17.07 7.87 -6.93
N ILE A 98 16.35 8.69 -6.16
CA ILE A 98 15.24 8.23 -5.34
C ILE A 98 13.96 9.02 -5.65
N GLY A 99 12.83 8.32 -5.59
CA GLY A 99 11.50 8.90 -5.63
C GLY A 99 10.79 8.63 -4.30
N ILE A 100 10.21 9.67 -3.71
CA ILE A 100 9.48 9.61 -2.44
C ILE A 100 8.05 10.03 -2.73
N VAL A 101 7.09 9.16 -2.40
CA VAL A 101 5.67 9.40 -2.65
C VAL A 101 4.92 9.27 -1.34
N GLU A 102 4.17 10.31 -0.97
CA GLU A 102 3.45 10.40 0.29
C GLU A 102 1.94 10.54 0.05
N HIS A 103 1.14 9.73 0.74
CA HIS A 103 -0.33 9.82 0.72
C HIS A 103 -0.89 9.94 2.15
N SER A 104 -2.06 10.56 2.25
CA SER A 104 -2.87 10.66 3.48
C SER A 104 -3.62 9.37 3.84
N SER A 105 -3.57 8.36 2.96
CA SER A 105 -4.14 7.02 3.16
C SER A 105 -3.09 5.97 2.83
N VAL A 106 -2.96 4.99 3.73
CA VAL A 106 -2.03 3.88 3.55
C VAL A 106 -2.52 2.94 2.45
N ALA A 107 -3.83 2.73 2.34
CA ALA A 107 -4.41 1.94 1.25
C ALA A 107 -4.02 2.54 -0.12
N TYR A 108 -4.22 3.85 -0.31
CA TYR A 108 -3.82 4.49 -1.56
C TYR A 108 -2.31 4.43 -1.83
N SER A 109 -1.45 4.50 -0.80
CA SER A 109 -0.01 4.25 -0.98
C SER A 109 0.29 2.85 -1.50
N ILE A 110 -0.40 1.82 -0.98
CA ILE A 110 -0.22 0.43 -1.45
C ILE A 110 -0.63 0.30 -2.92
N LYS A 111 -1.78 0.87 -3.28
CA LYS A 111 -2.26 0.87 -4.67
C LYS A 111 -1.30 1.58 -5.63
N TYR A 112 -0.76 2.72 -5.21
CA TYR A 112 0.24 3.46 -5.98
C TYR A 112 1.51 2.66 -6.17
N LEU A 113 2.04 2.10 -5.08
CA LEU A 113 3.29 1.36 -5.09
C LEU A 113 3.18 0.08 -5.93
N ASP A 114 2.07 -0.65 -5.83
CA ASP A 114 1.84 -1.85 -6.65
C ASP A 114 1.84 -1.51 -8.15
N CYS A 115 1.15 -0.43 -8.54
CA CYS A 115 1.14 0.05 -9.92
C CYS A 115 2.56 0.38 -10.40
N ILE A 116 3.34 1.09 -9.59
CA ILE A 116 4.73 1.43 -9.93
C ILE A 116 5.58 0.17 -10.12
N LEU A 117 5.55 -0.75 -9.15
CA LEU A 117 6.44 -1.93 -9.16
C LEU A 117 6.09 -2.92 -10.28
N LYS A 118 4.83 -2.96 -10.72
CA LYS A 118 4.41 -3.83 -11.84
C LYS A 118 4.84 -3.32 -13.20
N TYR A 119 4.81 -2.01 -13.39
CA TYR A 119 4.86 -1.43 -14.74
C TYR A 119 6.10 -0.58 -15.00
N CYS A 120 6.92 -0.32 -13.98
CA CYS A 120 8.08 0.56 -14.08
C CYS A 120 9.36 -0.14 -13.60
N ASN A 121 10.49 0.20 -14.20
CA ASN A 121 11.79 -0.38 -13.85
C ASN A 121 12.42 0.32 -12.63
N VAL A 122 11.81 0.12 -11.45
CA VAL A 122 12.27 0.70 -10.18
C VAL A 122 12.24 -0.33 -9.06
N ASN A 123 13.07 -0.11 -8.04
CA ASN A 123 13.12 -0.97 -6.86
C ASN A 123 12.48 -0.27 -5.66
N LEU A 124 11.67 -1.00 -4.89
CA LEU A 124 11.24 -0.54 -3.57
C LEU A 124 12.46 -0.47 -2.64
N VAL A 125 12.64 0.65 -1.95
CA VAL A 125 13.66 0.81 -0.91
C VAL A 125 13.02 0.66 0.46
N LYS A 126 11.90 1.38 0.67
CA LYS A 126 11.22 1.47 1.96
C LYS A 126 9.74 1.72 1.76
N PHE A 127 8.92 1.10 2.59
CA PHE A 127 7.49 1.43 2.72
C PHE A 127 7.14 1.60 4.20
N VAL A 128 6.44 2.69 4.54
CA VAL A 128 5.99 2.99 5.90
C VAL A 128 4.46 3.08 5.91
N PRO A 129 3.77 2.07 6.47
CA PRO A 129 2.31 2.05 6.52
C PRO A 129 1.76 2.70 7.80
N GLY A 130 1.57 4.03 7.79
CA GLY A 130 0.70 4.74 8.75
C GLY A 130 1.28 5.06 10.12
N ASN A 131 2.12 4.18 10.67
CA ASN A 131 2.61 4.31 12.04
C ASN A 131 3.71 5.36 12.16
N LEU A 132 3.63 6.19 13.22
CA LEU A 132 4.58 7.26 13.55
C LEU A 132 4.65 8.42 12.53
N VAL A 133 3.75 8.45 11.54
CA VAL A 133 3.67 9.49 10.51
C VAL A 133 2.27 10.08 10.36
N GLY A 134 1.48 10.06 11.46
CA GLY A 134 0.14 10.65 11.48
C GLY A 134 -0.89 9.94 10.60
N GLY A 135 -0.72 8.64 10.33
CA GLY A 135 -1.64 7.85 9.50
C GLY A 135 -1.42 7.97 8.00
N LYS A 136 -0.33 8.64 7.60
CA LYS A 136 0.10 8.72 6.21
C LYS A 136 0.81 7.44 5.77
N GLY A 137 0.69 7.08 4.51
CA GLY A 137 1.54 6.09 3.90
C GLY A 137 2.60 6.80 3.05
N TYR A 138 3.85 6.36 3.11
CA TYR A 138 4.85 6.79 2.14
C TYR A 138 5.77 5.64 1.77
N PHE A 139 6.33 5.73 0.57
CA PHE A 139 7.36 4.81 0.10
C PHE A 139 8.49 5.56 -0.60
N ILE A 140 9.63 4.88 -0.64
CA ILE A 140 10.83 5.31 -1.35
C ILE A 140 11.16 4.26 -2.39
N ILE A 141 11.31 4.68 -3.64
CA ILE A 141 11.78 3.87 -4.76
C ILE A 141 13.15 4.37 -5.24
N SER A 142 13.95 3.50 -5.85
CA SER A 142 15.24 3.87 -6.44
C SER A 142 15.49 3.20 -7.78
N SER A 143 16.08 3.97 -8.71
CA SER A 143 16.54 3.53 -10.04
C SER A 143 17.35 4.66 -10.70
N GLU A 144 17.57 4.56 -12.01
CA GLU A 144 17.96 5.70 -12.85
C GLU A 144 16.95 6.85 -12.72
N LEU A 145 17.41 8.10 -12.85
CA LEU A 145 16.55 9.29 -12.74
C LEU A 145 15.34 9.23 -13.69
N SER A 146 15.56 8.83 -14.94
CA SER A 146 14.50 8.70 -15.94
C SER A 146 13.41 7.71 -15.50
N ASN A 147 13.82 6.56 -14.95
CA ASN A 147 12.89 5.50 -14.52
C ASN A 147 12.10 5.93 -13.28
N VAL A 148 12.74 6.67 -12.36
CA VAL A 148 12.05 7.22 -11.18
C VAL A 148 11.00 8.25 -11.61
N GLN A 149 11.34 9.12 -12.56
CA GLN A 149 10.39 10.12 -13.08
C GLN A 149 9.22 9.46 -13.81
N GLU A 150 9.52 8.48 -14.68
CA GLU A 150 8.51 7.68 -15.38
C GLU A 150 7.59 6.95 -14.41
N ALA A 151 8.12 6.36 -13.34
CA ALA A 151 7.31 5.66 -12.34
C ALA A 151 6.28 6.57 -11.66
N VAL A 152 6.70 7.78 -11.30
CA VAL A 152 5.83 8.80 -10.71
C VAL A 152 4.73 9.21 -11.71
N ASP A 153 5.12 9.51 -12.94
CA ASP A 153 4.19 9.97 -13.98
C ASP A 153 3.20 8.87 -14.40
N TYR A 154 3.66 7.62 -14.47
CA TYR A 154 2.83 6.46 -14.77
C TYR A 154 1.74 6.27 -13.71
N ALA A 155 2.09 6.33 -12.43
CA ALA A 155 1.12 6.16 -11.36
C ALA A 155 0.14 7.36 -11.28
N LEU A 156 0.62 8.59 -11.49
CA LEU A 156 -0.23 9.78 -11.62
C LEU A 156 -1.25 9.64 -12.75
N LYS A 157 -0.84 9.12 -13.91
CA LYS A 157 -1.72 8.93 -15.06
C LYS A 157 -2.76 7.82 -14.84
N ASN A 158 -2.36 6.69 -14.25
CA ASN A 158 -3.21 5.50 -14.17
C ASN A 158 -4.05 5.42 -12.89
N ILE A 159 -3.60 6.03 -11.78
CA ILE A 159 -4.29 6.00 -10.48
C ILE A 159 -4.86 7.37 -10.10
N GLY A 160 -4.26 8.46 -10.56
CA GLY A 160 -4.69 9.83 -10.26
C GLY A 160 -4.10 10.38 -8.95
N ARG A 161 -4.55 11.57 -8.52
CA ARG A 161 -3.97 12.29 -7.36
C ARG A 161 -4.75 12.09 -6.06
N ASN A 162 -5.67 11.13 -6.00
CA ASN A 162 -6.52 10.96 -4.83
C ASN A 162 -5.68 10.62 -3.59
N LYS A 163 -5.90 11.34 -2.48
CA LYS A 163 -5.15 11.22 -1.22
C LYS A 163 -3.64 11.46 -1.32
N LEU A 164 -3.11 11.81 -2.49
CA LEU A 164 -1.70 12.17 -2.66
C LEU A 164 -1.41 13.46 -1.90
N ILE A 165 -0.37 13.43 -1.07
CA ILE A 165 0.11 14.60 -0.34
C ILE A 165 1.22 15.26 -1.15
N ASN A 166 2.27 14.50 -1.49
CA ASN A 166 3.41 15.04 -2.20
C ASN A 166 4.20 13.96 -2.94
N ILE A 167 4.97 14.39 -3.95
CA ILE A 167 5.98 13.59 -4.62
C ILE A 167 7.28 14.38 -4.67
N SER A 168 8.39 13.74 -4.33
CA SER A 168 9.73 14.32 -4.43
C SER A 168 10.65 13.37 -5.19
N VAL A 169 11.38 13.90 -6.17
CA VAL A 169 12.39 13.16 -6.93
C VAL A 169 13.73 13.80 -6.65
N ILE A 170 14.69 13.00 -6.18
CA ILE A 170 16.04 13.44 -5.82
C ILE A 170 17.02 12.72 -6.75
N PRO A 171 17.60 13.42 -7.75
CA PRO A 171 18.48 12.81 -8.74
C PRO A 171 19.76 12.18 -8.18
N ALA A 172 20.38 12.86 -7.22
CA ALA A 172 21.64 12.46 -6.60
C ALA A 172 21.56 12.75 -5.09
N PRO A 173 20.93 11.86 -4.30
CA PRO A 173 20.84 12.03 -2.85
C PRO A 173 22.25 12.02 -2.22
N SER A 174 22.46 12.88 -1.22
CA SER A 174 23.73 12.90 -0.48
C SER A 174 23.95 11.60 0.30
N GLU A 175 25.20 11.19 0.49
CA GLU A 175 25.51 9.97 1.24
C GLU A 175 24.94 9.98 2.67
N GLU A 176 24.92 11.15 3.32
CA GLU A 176 24.39 11.27 4.66
C GLU A 176 22.87 11.06 4.72
N LEU A 177 22.14 11.53 3.71
CA LEU A 177 20.71 11.23 3.58
C LEU A 177 20.49 9.73 3.37
N LEU A 178 21.30 9.08 2.53
CA LEU A 178 21.19 7.65 2.24
C LEU A 178 21.34 6.77 3.49
N LYS A 179 22.17 7.18 4.46
CA LYS A 179 22.33 6.47 5.75
C LYS A 179 21.08 6.55 6.64
N SER A 180 20.21 7.55 6.42
CA SER A 180 19.00 7.78 7.22
C SER A 180 17.76 7.04 6.70
N ILE A 181 17.83 6.49 5.47
CA ILE A 181 16.72 5.81 4.78
C ILE A 181 16.65 4.35 5.20
#